data_AF-E3NMV8-F1
#
_entry.id   AF-E3NMV8-F1
#
_cell.length_a   1.000
_cell.length_b   1.000
_cell.length_c   1.000
_cell.angle_alpha   90.00
_cell.angle_beta   90.00
_cell.angle_gamma   90.00
#
_symmetry.space_group_name_H-M   'P 1'
#
loop_
_entity.id
_entity.type
_entity.pdbx_description
1 polymer ?
#
loop_
_entity_poly.entity_id
_entity_poly.type
_entity_poly.pdbx_seq_one_letter_code
_entity_poly.pdbx_strand_id
1 'polypeptide(L)'
;MTVSFPLLCLPAVALREVLLNFGTMDLLEFSFTSTRVRDCVFRSARLRVIEHNVEFLKEYPHIVTVFKNDDGLNEHKLEWEFVGGQMAGKSHQEERRIGCHWFEKCHKNGNIIQCHFHNPEFGASVVFNHISKIFQGPVNLFLDLSHIRNLYSILLNQNISECQKLEVYEGYNNDQNDEDLYGILDMVNIGKELKAYVTNQDEIDFDQICHLESLTLENANWMTLPDLISLNCRYGSFINHKFGHLMLIHLLKIGTLYDRTLAKCMGWMSTLNWIEKAKKTRLNQLRERMAEEFKKFENVFESHRGNEKYVTVGKFVKSWIESKEIAHLSFEEWKYALDYITEDTCHLYNRIVKNVNDIQKEIKLWESVDNTNNCIL
;
A
#
# COMPACT_ATOMS: atom_id res chain seq x y z
N MET A 1 -64.64 -9.84 -18.97
CA MET A 1 -63.90 -8.63 -19.39
C MET A 1 -62.89 -8.31 -18.31
N THR A 2 -61.61 -8.47 -18.57
CA THR A 2 -60.55 -8.00 -17.68
C THR A 2 -60.37 -6.51 -17.93
N VAL A 3 -60.77 -5.67 -16.97
CA VAL A 3 -60.51 -4.23 -17.04
C VAL A 3 -59.00 -4.04 -16.85
N SER A 4 -58.33 -3.45 -17.83
CA SER A 4 -56.90 -3.15 -17.72
C SER A 4 -56.69 -1.98 -16.75
N PHE A 5 -55.81 -2.16 -15.78
CA PHE A 5 -55.45 -1.10 -14.83
C PHE A 5 -54.19 -0.37 -15.33
N PRO A 6 -54.26 0.93 -15.67
CA PRO A 6 -53.12 1.65 -16.22
C PRO A 6 -52.18 2.12 -15.10
N LEU A 7 -51.31 1.22 -14.62
CA LEU A 7 -50.38 1.46 -13.50
C LEU A 7 -49.59 2.78 -13.65
N LEU A 8 -49.10 3.08 -14.86
CA LEU A 8 -48.29 4.27 -15.13
C LEU A 8 -49.10 5.58 -15.21
N CYS A 9 -50.43 5.51 -15.16
CA CYS A 9 -51.30 6.69 -15.09
C CYS A 9 -51.64 7.07 -13.64
N LEU A 10 -51.12 6.33 -12.65
CA LEU A 10 -51.29 6.68 -11.25
C LEU A 10 -50.63 8.03 -10.91
N PRO A 11 -51.21 8.81 -10.00
CA PRO A 11 -50.52 9.97 -9.42
C PRO A 11 -49.19 9.54 -8.79
N ALA A 12 -48.19 10.43 -8.84
CA ALA A 12 -46.81 10.12 -8.44
C ALA A 12 -46.70 9.53 -7.01
N VAL A 13 -47.52 10.01 -6.07
CA VAL A 13 -47.54 9.50 -4.69
C VAL A 13 -48.03 8.06 -4.63
N ALA A 14 -49.17 7.74 -5.26
CA ALA A 14 -49.70 6.39 -5.28
C ALA A 14 -48.78 5.42 -6.03
N LEU A 15 -48.18 5.88 -7.14
CA LEU A 15 -47.24 5.09 -7.91
C LEU A 15 -45.96 4.79 -7.11
N ARG A 16 -45.46 5.77 -6.34
CA ARG A 16 -44.34 5.57 -5.43
C ARG A 16 -44.65 4.52 -4.37
N GLU A 17 -45.81 4.60 -3.72
CA GLU A 17 -46.22 3.59 -2.73
C GLU A 17 -46.27 2.19 -3.34
N VAL A 18 -46.81 2.03 -4.55
CA VAL A 18 -46.81 0.72 -5.24
C VAL A 18 -45.37 0.24 -5.49
N LEU A 19 -44.49 1.11 -5.98
CA LEU A 19 -43.12 0.73 -6.30
C LEU A 19 -42.27 0.43 -5.06
N LEU A 20 -42.54 1.08 -3.92
CA LEU A 20 -41.86 0.76 -2.66
C LEU A 20 -42.24 -0.63 -2.10
N ASN A 21 -43.36 -1.19 -2.56
CA ASN A 21 -43.74 -2.57 -2.21
C ASN A 21 -43.07 -3.62 -3.11
N PHE A 22 -42.35 -3.23 -4.16
CA PHE A 22 -41.62 -4.16 -5.02
C PHE A 22 -40.25 -4.46 -4.43
N GLY A 23 -39.82 -5.72 -4.56
CA GLY A 23 -38.43 -6.07 -4.28
C GLY A 23 -37.49 -5.39 -5.29
N THR A 24 -36.22 -5.19 -4.92
CA THR A 24 -35.22 -4.58 -5.80
C THR A 24 -35.11 -5.28 -7.15
N MET A 25 -35.14 -6.62 -7.13
CA MET A 25 -35.10 -7.42 -8.35
C MET A 25 -36.36 -7.19 -9.21
N ASP A 26 -37.52 -7.07 -8.60
CA ASP A 26 -38.77 -6.78 -9.32
C ASP A 26 -38.74 -5.38 -9.92
N LEU A 27 -38.14 -4.40 -9.24
CA LEU A 27 -37.92 -3.05 -9.77
C LEU A 27 -36.98 -3.06 -10.98
N LEU A 28 -35.89 -3.84 -10.92
CA LEU A 28 -35.00 -4.02 -12.05
C LEU A 28 -35.72 -4.69 -13.22
N GLU A 29 -36.47 -5.76 -12.99
CA GLU A 29 -37.23 -6.44 -14.04
C GLU A 29 -38.31 -5.54 -14.65
N PHE A 30 -39.02 -4.81 -13.80
CA PHE A 30 -40.01 -3.84 -14.23
C PHE A 30 -39.37 -2.76 -15.12
N SER A 31 -38.15 -2.33 -14.81
CA SER A 31 -37.42 -1.34 -15.60
C SER A 31 -37.11 -1.78 -17.04
N PHE A 32 -37.06 -3.09 -17.32
CA PHE A 32 -36.79 -3.61 -18.67
C PHE A 32 -38.00 -3.53 -19.60
N THR A 33 -39.21 -3.28 -19.07
CA THR A 33 -40.44 -3.28 -19.87
C THR A 33 -40.54 -2.10 -20.84
N SER A 34 -40.08 -0.91 -20.44
CA SER A 34 -39.98 0.26 -21.33
C SER A 34 -39.11 1.37 -20.72
N THR A 35 -38.60 2.27 -21.56
CA THR A 35 -37.89 3.47 -21.10
C THR A 35 -38.74 4.34 -20.17
N ARG A 36 -40.05 4.48 -20.47
CA ARG A 36 -40.99 5.22 -19.63
C ARG A 36 -41.12 4.62 -18.23
N VAL A 37 -41.12 3.29 -18.13
CA VAL A 37 -41.17 2.58 -16.85
C VAL A 37 -39.88 2.77 -16.08
N ARG A 38 -38.72 2.55 -16.72
CA ARG A 38 -37.41 2.79 -16.12
C ARG A 38 -37.30 4.19 -15.50
N ASP A 39 -37.65 5.22 -16.28
CA ASP A 39 -37.57 6.61 -15.83
C ASP A 39 -38.59 6.93 -14.72
N CYS A 40 -39.66 6.14 -14.63
CA CYS A 40 -40.64 6.23 -13.55
C CYS A 40 -40.13 5.55 -12.27
N VAL A 41 -39.55 4.35 -12.38
CA VAL A 41 -38.92 3.64 -11.25
C VAL A 41 -37.85 4.53 -10.64
N PHE A 42 -36.96 5.07 -11.48
CA PHE A 42 -35.92 6.01 -11.09
C PHE A 42 -36.47 7.19 -10.27
N ARG A 43 -37.46 7.91 -10.80
CA ARG A 43 -38.00 9.11 -10.14
C ARG A 43 -38.76 8.83 -8.85
N SER A 44 -39.45 7.70 -8.79
CA SER A 44 -40.44 7.42 -7.75
C SER A 44 -39.92 6.53 -6.62
N ALA A 45 -39.15 5.47 -6.94
CA ALA A 45 -38.67 4.53 -5.92
C ALA A 45 -37.58 5.14 -5.03
N ARG A 46 -36.68 5.96 -5.59
CA ARG A 46 -35.58 6.65 -4.87
C ARG A 46 -34.84 5.73 -3.87
N LEU A 47 -34.54 4.50 -4.30
CA LEU A 47 -33.85 3.54 -3.46
C LEU A 47 -32.46 4.04 -3.07
N ARG A 48 -32.09 3.84 -1.82
CA ARG A 48 -30.77 4.22 -1.29
C ARG A 48 -29.77 3.11 -1.58
N VAL A 49 -29.02 3.29 -2.65
CA VAL A 49 -27.85 2.45 -2.95
C VAL A 49 -26.72 2.88 -2.02
N ILE A 50 -26.03 1.91 -1.44
CA ILE A 50 -24.81 2.14 -0.67
C ILE A 50 -23.65 2.33 -1.64
N GLU A 51 -23.50 1.38 -2.57
CA GLU A 51 -22.45 1.36 -3.58
C GLU A 51 -22.78 0.39 -4.73
N HIS A 52 -22.11 0.59 -5.85
CA HIS A 52 -21.99 -0.38 -6.92
C HIS A 52 -20.56 -0.89 -6.98
N ASN A 53 -20.35 -2.19 -6.94
CA ASN A 53 -19.05 -2.82 -7.20
C ASN A 53 -19.08 -3.34 -8.64
N VAL A 54 -18.24 -2.77 -9.50
CA VAL A 54 -18.05 -3.20 -10.89
C VAL A 54 -16.70 -3.90 -10.97
N GLU A 55 -16.73 -5.22 -11.12
CA GLU A 55 -15.58 -6.10 -10.93
C GLU A 55 -15.17 -6.75 -12.24
N PHE A 56 -13.92 -6.55 -12.63
CA PHE A 56 -13.21 -7.20 -13.73
C PHE A 56 -12.02 -7.99 -13.17
N LEU A 57 -12.28 -8.79 -12.13
CA LEU A 57 -11.26 -9.54 -11.37
C LEU A 57 -11.11 -11.00 -11.80
N LYS A 58 -11.96 -11.45 -12.71
CA LYS A 58 -12.01 -12.84 -13.20
C LYS A 58 -12.24 -12.81 -14.70
N GLU A 59 -12.19 -13.98 -15.34
CA GLU A 59 -12.45 -14.16 -16.78
C GLU A 59 -13.74 -13.47 -17.26
N TYR A 60 -14.76 -13.38 -16.39
CA TYR A 60 -16.01 -12.70 -16.69
C TYR A 60 -16.29 -11.58 -15.68
N PRO A 61 -16.79 -10.41 -16.14
CA PRO A 61 -17.18 -9.32 -15.26
C PRO A 61 -18.33 -9.68 -14.33
N HIS A 62 -18.38 -8.96 -13.22
CA HIS A 62 -19.39 -9.12 -12.20
C HIS A 62 -19.81 -7.73 -11.68
N ILE A 63 -21.11 -7.49 -11.58
CA ILE A 63 -21.65 -6.22 -11.08
C ILE A 63 -22.50 -6.51 -9.86
N VAL A 64 -22.16 -5.89 -8.73
CA VAL A 64 -22.93 -5.98 -7.48
C VAL A 64 -23.45 -4.60 -7.13
N THR A 65 -24.76 -4.49 -6.92
CA THR A 65 -25.36 -3.28 -6.34
C THR A 65 -25.83 -3.58 -4.93
N VAL A 66 -25.33 -2.80 -3.96
CA VAL A 66 -25.62 -3.00 -2.54
C VAL A 66 -26.61 -1.95 -2.06
N PHE A 67 -27.65 -2.39 -1.38
CA PHE A 67 -28.74 -1.57 -0.86
C PHE A 67 -28.80 -1.67 0.65
N LYS A 68 -29.27 -0.59 1.29
CA LYS A 68 -29.64 -0.62 2.71
C LYS A 68 -31.16 -0.78 2.83
N ASN A 69 -31.62 -1.72 3.64
CA ASN A 69 -33.03 -1.81 4.00
C ASN A 69 -33.51 -0.65 4.85
N ASP A 70 -34.83 -0.48 4.92
CA ASP A 70 -35.49 0.48 5.80
C ASP A 70 -35.22 0.23 7.29
N ASP A 71 -34.92 -1.02 7.68
CA ASP A 71 -34.50 -1.39 9.05
C ASP A 71 -33.06 -0.97 9.37
N GLY A 72 -32.27 -0.61 8.35
CA GLY A 72 -30.89 -0.19 8.46
C GLY A 72 -29.90 -1.24 8.93
N LEU A 73 -30.33 -2.49 9.12
CA LEU A 73 -29.55 -3.56 9.76
C LEU A 73 -29.03 -4.60 8.76
N ASN A 74 -29.77 -4.83 7.67
CA ASN A 74 -29.40 -5.84 6.67
C ASN A 74 -29.11 -5.22 5.30
N GLU A 75 -27.99 -5.62 4.71
CA GLU A 75 -27.61 -5.27 3.35
C GLU A 75 -28.23 -6.24 2.36
N HIS A 76 -28.81 -5.70 1.29
CA HIS A 76 -29.32 -6.50 0.18
C HIS A 76 -28.43 -6.29 -1.05
N LYS A 77 -28.18 -7.37 -1.78
CA LYS A 77 -27.33 -7.35 -2.98
C LYS A 77 -28.15 -7.75 -4.20
N LEU A 78 -27.96 -7.02 -5.27
CA LEU A 78 -28.36 -7.40 -6.61
C LEU A 78 -27.08 -7.68 -7.41
N GLU A 79 -27.00 -8.86 -7.99
CA GLU A 79 -25.78 -9.33 -8.66
C GLU A 79 -26.08 -9.62 -10.14
N TRP A 80 -25.16 -9.20 -11.00
CA TRP A 80 -25.18 -9.50 -12.42
C TRP A 80 -23.85 -10.12 -12.81
N GLU A 81 -23.89 -11.39 -13.17
CA GLU A 81 -22.72 -12.20 -13.49
C GLU A 81 -22.70 -12.56 -14.97
N PHE A 82 -21.59 -12.27 -15.63
CA PHE A 82 -21.35 -12.76 -16.97
C PHE A 82 -20.76 -14.16 -16.89
N VAL A 83 -21.18 -15.03 -17.80
CA VAL A 83 -20.68 -16.42 -17.86
C VAL A 83 -20.33 -16.85 -19.27
N GLY A 84 -19.45 -17.83 -19.36
CA GLY A 84 -19.13 -18.52 -20.60
C GLY A 84 -20.35 -19.22 -21.22
N GLY A 85 -20.28 -19.50 -22.52
CA GLY A 85 -21.42 -20.00 -23.32
C GLY A 85 -21.98 -21.38 -22.92
N GLN A 86 -21.34 -22.11 -21.99
CA GLN A 86 -21.77 -23.41 -21.49
C GLN A 86 -22.55 -23.31 -20.17
N MET A 87 -23.78 -22.80 -20.25
CA MET A 87 -24.79 -22.98 -19.20
C MET A 87 -25.53 -24.31 -19.45
N ALA A 88 -24.85 -25.44 -19.29
CA ALA A 88 -25.43 -26.75 -19.53
C ALA A 88 -26.53 -27.06 -18.47
N GLY A 89 -27.76 -27.33 -18.93
CA GLY A 89 -28.81 -27.98 -18.12
C GLY A 89 -29.84 -27.08 -17.40
N LYS A 90 -29.87 -25.76 -17.62
CA LYS A 90 -30.92 -24.90 -17.03
C LYS A 90 -32.13 -24.79 -17.96
N SER A 91 -33.29 -25.28 -17.52
CA SER A 91 -34.53 -25.44 -18.32
C SER A 91 -35.27 -24.15 -18.68
N HIS A 92 -34.85 -23.01 -18.14
CA HIS A 92 -35.46 -21.70 -18.41
C HIS A 92 -34.35 -20.69 -18.67
N GLN A 93 -33.94 -20.61 -19.94
CA GLN A 93 -33.06 -19.58 -20.46
C GLN A 93 -33.93 -18.51 -21.09
N GLU A 94 -33.86 -17.30 -20.55
CA GLU A 94 -34.55 -16.14 -21.09
C GLU A 94 -33.57 -15.32 -21.94
N GLU A 95 -34.10 -14.60 -22.92
CA GLU A 95 -33.38 -13.52 -23.59
C GLU A 95 -33.76 -12.20 -22.93
N ARG A 96 -32.76 -11.36 -22.65
CA ARG A 96 -32.98 -10.03 -22.08
C ARG A 96 -32.45 -8.97 -23.02
N ARG A 97 -33.18 -7.87 -23.12
CA ARG A 97 -32.82 -6.75 -23.97
C ARG A 97 -32.61 -5.49 -23.16
N ILE A 98 -31.45 -4.86 -23.34
CA ILE A 98 -31.13 -3.55 -22.76
C ILE A 98 -30.79 -2.62 -23.92
N GLY A 99 -31.68 -1.67 -24.21
CA GLY A 99 -31.55 -0.81 -25.39
C GLY A 99 -31.60 -1.60 -26.69
N CYS A 100 -30.52 -1.59 -27.47
CA CYS A 100 -30.38 -2.40 -28.69
C CYS A 100 -29.56 -3.70 -28.48
N HIS A 101 -29.12 -3.97 -27.25
CA HIS A 101 -28.25 -5.11 -26.94
C HIS A 101 -29.04 -6.30 -26.40
N TRP A 102 -28.70 -7.48 -26.91
CA TRP A 102 -29.34 -8.75 -26.57
C TRP A 102 -28.42 -9.60 -25.71
N PHE A 103 -28.93 -10.04 -24.56
CA PHE A 103 -28.25 -10.89 -23.61
C PHE A 103 -28.90 -12.27 -23.67
N GLU A 104 -28.09 -13.27 -24.00
CA GLU A 104 -28.54 -14.62 -24.24
C GLU A 104 -28.41 -15.46 -22.97
N LYS A 105 -29.16 -16.57 -22.92
CA LYS A 105 -29.04 -17.58 -21.86
C LYS A 105 -29.14 -16.99 -20.46
N CYS A 106 -29.98 -15.95 -20.29
CA CYS A 106 -30.16 -15.30 -19.00
C CYS A 106 -30.87 -16.26 -18.05
N HIS A 107 -30.34 -16.36 -16.84
CA HIS A 107 -30.91 -17.17 -15.77
C HIS A 107 -30.95 -16.36 -14.48
N LYS A 108 -32.13 -16.32 -13.87
CA LYS A 108 -32.36 -15.67 -12.59
C LYS A 108 -32.36 -16.71 -11.47
N ASN A 109 -31.53 -16.50 -10.46
CA ASN A 109 -31.54 -17.27 -9.21
C ASN A 109 -31.57 -16.30 -8.02
N GLY A 110 -32.76 -16.08 -7.46
CA GLY A 110 -32.96 -15.08 -6.42
C GLY A 110 -32.60 -13.67 -6.91
N ASN A 111 -31.57 -13.08 -6.30
CA ASN A 111 -31.07 -11.74 -6.64
C ASN A 111 -29.90 -11.72 -7.63
N ILE A 112 -29.53 -12.89 -8.18
CA ILE A 112 -28.44 -13.04 -9.13
C ILE A 112 -29.03 -13.23 -10.53
N ILE A 113 -28.61 -12.41 -11.47
CA ILE A 113 -28.86 -12.60 -12.91
C ILE A 113 -27.54 -13.04 -13.55
N GLN A 114 -27.53 -14.25 -14.07
CA GLN A 114 -26.41 -14.75 -14.85
C GLN A 114 -26.75 -14.66 -16.33
N CYS A 115 -25.82 -14.21 -17.17
CA CYS A 115 -26.08 -14.09 -18.61
C CYS A 115 -24.85 -14.39 -19.46
N HIS A 116 -25.11 -14.73 -20.72
CA HIS A 116 -24.08 -14.82 -21.75
C HIS A 116 -24.14 -13.61 -22.67
N PHE A 117 -22.97 -13.06 -22.98
CA PHE A 117 -22.81 -12.01 -23.98
C PHE A 117 -21.45 -12.17 -24.67
N HIS A 118 -21.41 -12.04 -25.99
CA HIS A 118 -20.21 -12.32 -26.80
C HIS A 118 -18.99 -11.48 -26.40
N ASN A 119 -19.21 -10.22 -26.03
CA ASN A 119 -18.20 -9.33 -25.46
C ASN A 119 -18.59 -8.93 -24.03
N PRO A 120 -18.27 -9.75 -23.01
CA PRO A 120 -18.76 -9.54 -21.65
C PRO A 120 -18.34 -8.20 -21.04
N GLU A 121 -17.18 -7.64 -21.41
CA GLU A 121 -16.72 -6.33 -20.91
C GLU A 121 -17.61 -5.18 -21.39
N PHE A 122 -17.91 -5.17 -22.69
CA PHE A 122 -18.87 -4.24 -23.28
C PHE A 122 -20.28 -4.48 -22.74
N GLY A 123 -20.68 -5.75 -22.60
CA GLY A 123 -21.96 -6.14 -22.01
C GLY A 123 -22.12 -5.60 -20.58
N ALA A 124 -21.07 -5.69 -19.76
CA ALA A 124 -21.05 -5.16 -18.41
C ALA A 124 -21.25 -3.64 -18.40
N SER A 125 -20.59 -2.92 -19.31
CA SER A 125 -20.78 -1.48 -19.48
C SER A 125 -22.23 -1.12 -19.83
N VAL A 126 -22.87 -1.89 -20.73
CA VAL A 126 -24.28 -1.70 -21.09
C VAL A 126 -25.21 -1.96 -19.90
N VAL A 127 -25.01 -3.07 -19.18
CA VAL A 127 -25.80 -3.43 -18.00
C VAL A 127 -25.64 -2.38 -16.92
N PHE A 128 -24.41 -2.00 -16.61
CA PHE A 128 -24.12 -1.03 -15.57
C PHE A 128 -24.74 0.33 -15.86
N ASN A 129 -24.68 0.80 -17.11
CA ASN A 129 -25.35 2.04 -17.55
C ASN A 129 -26.86 2.02 -17.38
N HIS A 130 -27.49 0.84 -17.40
CA HIS A 130 -28.91 0.71 -17.14
C HIS A 130 -29.18 0.68 -15.63
N ILE A 131 -28.38 -0.06 -14.86
CA ILE A 131 -28.46 -0.16 -13.40
C ILE A 131 -28.25 1.22 -12.75
N SER A 132 -27.19 1.95 -13.10
CA SER A 132 -26.84 3.25 -12.53
C SER A 132 -27.90 4.33 -12.79
N LYS A 133 -28.66 4.20 -13.89
CA LYS A 133 -29.80 5.09 -14.20
C LYS A 133 -31.00 4.86 -13.30
N ILE A 134 -31.15 3.66 -12.74
CA ILE A 134 -32.29 3.29 -11.90
C ILE A 134 -31.92 3.48 -10.43
N PHE A 135 -30.74 3.01 -10.08
CA PHE A 135 -30.20 2.94 -8.74
C PHE A 135 -28.99 3.88 -8.71
N GLN A 136 -29.18 5.08 -8.16
CA GLN A 136 -28.09 6.05 -8.02
C GLN A 136 -27.27 5.74 -6.77
N GLY A 137 -25.96 5.63 -6.93
CA GLY A 137 -25.02 5.41 -5.85
C GLY A 137 -23.57 5.60 -6.31
N PRO A 138 -22.62 5.62 -5.36
CA PRO A 138 -21.20 5.67 -5.69
C PRO A 138 -20.74 4.37 -6.34
N VAL A 139 -19.69 4.46 -7.16
CA VAL A 139 -19.15 3.34 -7.93
C VAL A 139 -17.77 2.97 -7.39
N ASN A 140 -17.55 1.69 -7.16
CA ASN A 140 -16.25 1.12 -6.85
C ASN A 140 -15.85 0.23 -8.02
N LEU A 141 -14.71 0.53 -8.63
CA LEU A 141 -14.21 -0.16 -9.80
C LEU A 141 -13.01 -1.04 -9.41
N PHE A 142 -13.06 -2.31 -9.81
CA PHE A 142 -12.03 -3.29 -9.53
C PHE A 142 -11.54 -3.90 -10.85
N LEU A 143 -10.24 -3.79 -11.10
CA LEU A 143 -9.61 -4.16 -12.36
C LEU A 143 -8.47 -5.12 -12.10
N ASP A 144 -8.53 -6.31 -12.69
CA ASP A 144 -7.35 -7.15 -12.90
C ASP A 144 -7.00 -7.10 -14.37
N LEU A 145 -5.88 -6.44 -14.69
CA LEU A 145 -5.46 -6.20 -16.07
C LEU A 145 -5.13 -7.51 -16.81
N SER A 146 -4.93 -8.61 -16.08
CA SER A 146 -4.72 -9.95 -16.66
C SER A 146 -6.00 -10.54 -17.26
N HIS A 147 -7.17 -10.02 -16.90
CA HIS A 147 -8.47 -10.54 -17.27
C HIS A 147 -9.27 -9.62 -18.19
N ILE A 148 -8.72 -8.46 -18.55
CA ILE A 148 -9.38 -7.45 -19.37
C ILE A 148 -8.77 -7.48 -20.77
N ARG A 149 -9.61 -7.60 -21.81
CA ARG A 149 -9.14 -7.60 -23.19
C ARG A 149 -9.17 -6.21 -23.82
N ASN A 150 -10.07 -5.34 -23.38
CA ASN A 150 -10.20 -3.98 -23.89
C ASN A 150 -10.56 -2.99 -22.77
N LEU A 151 -9.56 -2.53 -22.04
CA LEU A 151 -9.73 -1.60 -20.92
C LEU A 151 -10.27 -0.25 -21.36
N TYR A 152 -9.72 0.32 -22.44
CA TYR A 152 -10.19 1.60 -23.00
C TYR A 152 -11.71 1.61 -23.22
N SER A 153 -12.28 0.52 -23.76
CA SER A 153 -13.72 0.45 -23.98
C SER A 153 -14.56 0.51 -22.69
N ILE A 154 -14.01 0.02 -21.59
CA ILE A 154 -14.63 0.08 -20.26
C ILE A 154 -14.51 1.50 -19.70
N LEU A 155 -13.30 2.09 -19.78
CA LEU A 155 -13.00 3.40 -19.18
C LEU A 155 -13.60 4.59 -19.95
N LEU A 156 -13.94 4.42 -21.24
CA LEU A 156 -14.74 5.40 -21.98
C LEU A 156 -16.17 5.57 -21.44
N ASN A 157 -16.64 4.64 -20.61
CA ASN A 157 -17.93 4.76 -19.97
C ASN A 157 -17.85 5.67 -18.74
N GLN A 158 -18.35 6.90 -18.88
CA GLN A 158 -18.35 7.91 -17.81
C GLN A 158 -18.99 7.43 -16.49
N ASN A 159 -20.01 6.56 -16.54
CA ASN A 159 -20.60 6.06 -15.30
C ASN A 159 -19.64 5.13 -14.54
N ILE A 160 -18.71 4.47 -15.24
CA ILE A 160 -17.70 3.58 -14.65
C ILE A 160 -16.45 4.37 -14.25
N SER A 161 -16.00 5.28 -15.11
CA SER A 161 -14.76 6.02 -14.90
C SER A 161 -14.88 7.14 -13.86
N GLU A 162 -16.08 7.60 -13.53
CA GLU A 162 -16.32 8.42 -12.34
C GLU A 162 -16.59 7.51 -11.13
N CYS A 163 -15.52 7.10 -10.44
CA CYS A 163 -15.61 6.15 -9.34
C CYS A 163 -15.21 6.77 -8.00
N GLN A 164 -15.81 6.29 -6.91
CA GLN A 164 -15.41 6.62 -5.56
C GLN A 164 -14.12 5.87 -5.17
N LYS A 165 -14.02 4.61 -5.58
CA LYS A 165 -12.88 3.73 -5.29
C LYS A 165 -12.39 3.09 -6.59
N LEU A 166 -11.08 3.10 -6.78
CA LEU A 166 -10.39 2.34 -7.82
C LEU A 166 -9.44 1.33 -7.19
N GLU A 167 -9.52 0.07 -7.63
CA GLU A 167 -8.61 -0.99 -7.23
C GLU A 167 -8.06 -1.69 -8.47
N VAL A 168 -6.73 -1.64 -8.64
CA VAL A 168 -6.02 -2.14 -9.83
C VAL A 168 -5.00 -3.19 -9.44
N TYR A 169 -5.04 -4.31 -10.14
CA TYR A 169 -4.08 -5.40 -10.08
C TYR A 169 -3.38 -5.53 -11.44
N GLU A 170 -2.07 -5.27 -11.50
CA GLU A 170 -1.28 -5.64 -12.68
C GLU A 170 -0.79 -7.08 -12.51
N GLY A 171 -0.96 -7.93 -13.53
CA GLY A 171 -0.51 -9.32 -13.47
C GLY A 171 1.02 -9.41 -13.45
N TYR A 172 1.56 -10.34 -12.65
CA TYR A 172 3.01 -10.56 -12.48
C TYR A 172 3.80 -10.88 -13.77
N ASN A 173 3.13 -11.13 -14.91
CA ASN A 173 3.75 -11.59 -16.17
C ASN A 173 3.29 -10.79 -17.41
N ASN A 174 2.70 -9.60 -17.24
CA ASN A 174 2.22 -8.82 -18.37
C ASN A 174 3.32 -7.90 -18.94
N ASP A 175 4.37 -8.48 -19.51
CA ASP A 175 5.32 -7.77 -20.38
C ASP A 175 4.64 -7.28 -21.70
N GLN A 176 3.33 -7.50 -21.86
CA GLN A 176 2.56 -7.27 -23.09
C GLN A 176 1.40 -6.28 -22.97
N ASN A 177 1.07 -5.79 -21.77
CA ASN A 177 0.08 -4.72 -21.65
C ASN A 177 0.80 -3.39 -21.69
N ASP A 178 0.72 -2.69 -22.83
CA ASP A 178 1.18 -1.29 -22.98
C ASP A 178 0.34 -0.30 -22.12
N GLU A 179 -0.70 -0.80 -21.44
CA GLU A 179 -1.59 -0.01 -20.59
C GLU A 179 -1.07 0.00 -19.15
N ASP A 180 -0.32 1.06 -18.85
CA ASP A 180 0.21 1.34 -17.54
C ASP A 180 -0.85 1.99 -16.62
N LEU A 181 -0.69 1.85 -15.30
CA LEU A 181 -1.51 2.55 -14.30
C LEU A 181 -1.67 4.06 -14.59
N TYR A 182 -0.65 4.71 -15.16
CA TYR A 182 -0.72 6.10 -15.59
C TYR A 182 -1.88 6.35 -16.59
N GLY A 183 -2.02 5.49 -17.61
CA GLY A 183 -3.09 5.62 -18.60
C GLY A 183 -4.49 5.38 -18.01
N ILE A 184 -4.58 4.53 -16.99
CA ILE A 184 -5.83 4.31 -16.25
C ILE A 184 -6.20 5.57 -15.46
N LEU A 185 -5.22 6.14 -14.76
CA LEU A 185 -5.42 7.34 -13.95
C LEU A 185 -5.81 8.56 -14.81
N ASP A 186 -5.25 8.70 -16.01
CA ASP A 186 -5.64 9.76 -16.96
C ASP A 186 -7.13 9.65 -17.41
N MET A 187 -7.70 8.44 -17.38
CA MET A 187 -9.07 8.18 -17.82
C MET A 187 -10.10 8.08 -16.71
N VAL A 188 -9.66 7.88 -15.47
CA VAL A 188 -10.53 7.59 -14.32
C VAL A 188 -10.47 8.73 -13.32
N ASN A 189 -11.64 9.27 -12.97
CA ASN A 189 -11.75 10.27 -11.91
C ASN A 189 -12.09 9.57 -10.58
N ILE A 190 -11.14 9.56 -9.65
CA ILE A 190 -11.24 8.86 -8.37
C ILE A 190 -11.66 9.84 -7.26
N GLY A 191 -12.77 9.54 -6.60
CA GLY A 191 -13.33 10.42 -5.57
C GLY A 191 -12.71 10.26 -4.18
N LYS A 192 -12.29 9.06 -3.77
CA LYS A 192 -11.87 8.81 -2.37
C LYS A 192 -10.71 7.85 -2.18
N GLU A 193 -10.72 6.70 -2.85
CA GLU A 193 -9.79 5.61 -2.54
C GLU A 193 -9.12 5.05 -3.79
N LEU A 194 -7.80 4.93 -3.74
CA LEU A 194 -7.01 4.21 -4.74
C LEU A 194 -6.25 3.05 -4.07
N LYS A 195 -6.31 1.88 -4.69
CA LYS A 195 -5.48 0.71 -4.38
C LYS A 195 -4.81 0.20 -5.64
N ALA A 196 -3.48 0.27 -5.72
CA ALA A 196 -2.72 -0.25 -6.84
C ALA A 196 -1.72 -1.31 -6.35
N TYR A 197 -1.85 -2.54 -6.84
CA TYR A 197 -1.15 -3.72 -6.32
C TYR A 197 0.06 -4.19 -7.13
N VAL A 198 0.48 -3.46 -8.14
CA VAL A 198 1.81 -3.55 -8.74
C VAL A 198 2.03 -2.20 -9.40
N THR A 199 3.07 -1.45 -9.02
CA THR A 199 3.47 -0.25 -9.76
C THR A 199 4.95 -0.36 -10.06
N ASN A 200 5.29 -0.89 -11.23
CA ASN A 200 6.65 -0.84 -11.77
C ASN A 200 6.90 0.46 -12.55
N GLN A 201 5.96 1.40 -12.48
CA GLN A 201 6.04 2.68 -13.17
C GLN A 201 7.09 3.59 -12.53
N ASP A 202 7.86 4.25 -13.37
CA ASP A 202 8.87 5.22 -12.95
C ASP A 202 8.23 6.60 -12.67
N GLU A 203 7.06 6.90 -13.24
CA GLU A 203 6.35 8.17 -13.05
C GLU A 203 4.82 7.95 -12.99
N ILE A 204 4.18 8.55 -11.99
CA ILE A 204 2.72 8.63 -11.84
C ILE A 204 2.37 10.08 -11.57
N ASP A 205 1.23 10.54 -12.09
CA ASP A 205 0.69 11.86 -11.76
C ASP A 205 0.31 11.91 -10.26
N PHE A 206 1.19 12.51 -9.47
CA PHE A 206 1.04 12.63 -8.04
C PHE A 206 -0.12 13.56 -7.65
N ASP A 207 -0.44 14.56 -8.47
CA ASP A 207 -1.46 15.57 -8.16
C ASP A 207 -2.85 14.94 -8.06
N GLN A 208 -3.14 13.96 -8.91
CA GLN A 208 -4.42 13.26 -8.90
C GLN A 208 -4.64 12.40 -7.64
N ILE A 209 -3.56 11.81 -7.11
CA ILE A 209 -3.66 10.84 -6.01
C ILE A 209 -3.35 11.44 -4.63
N CYS A 210 -2.68 12.59 -4.57
CA CYS A 210 -2.22 13.17 -3.31
C CYS A 210 -3.35 13.70 -2.41
N HIS A 211 -4.54 13.91 -2.97
CA HIS A 211 -5.72 14.41 -2.26
C HIS A 211 -6.74 13.34 -1.89
N LEU A 212 -6.47 12.07 -2.21
CA LEU A 212 -7.37 10.96 -1.90
C LEU A 212 -7.45 10.69 -0.40
N GLU A 213 -8.63 10.31 0.10
CA GLU A 213 -8.82 9.96 1.52
C GLU A 213 -7.99 8.73 1.90
N SER A 214 -7.94 7.73 1.02
CA SER A 214 -7.23 6.47 1.25
C SER A 214 -6.39 6.08 0.05
N LEU A 215 -5.12 5.77 0.30
CA LEU A 215 -4.16 5.40 -0.74
C LEU A 215 -3.45 4.10 -0.33
N THR A 216 -3.49 3.09 -1.20
CA THR A 216 -2.65 1.89 -1.08
C THR A 216 -1.85 1.71 -2.35
N LEU A 217 -0.54 1.71 -2.25
CA LEU A 217 0.35 1.53 -3.38
C LEU A 217 1.36 0.42 -3.08
N GLU A 218 1.52 -0.50 -4.03
CA GLU A 218 2.53 -1.53 -4.00
C GLU A 218 3.70 -1.18 -4.93
N ASN A 219 4.93 -1.41 -4.47
CA ASN A 219 6.17 -1.17 -5.23
C ASN A 219 6.39 0.29 -5.70
N ALA A 220 5.80 1.29 -5.04
CA ALA A 220 5.84 2.70 -5.44
C ALA A 220 7.22 3.38 -5.32
N ASN A 221 8.30 2.77 -5.81
CA ASN A 221 9.69 3.20 -5.62
C ASN A 221 10.01 4.55 -6.28
N TRP A 222 9.14 5.01 -7.20
CA TRP A 222 9.17 6.33 -7.82
C TRP A 222 8.86 7.46 -6.84
N MET A 223 8.14 7.19 -5.74
CA MET A 223 7.77 8.24 -4.78
C MET A 223 8.98 8.77 -3.99
N THR A 224 9.15 10.08 -4.02
CA THR A 224 10.18 10.79 -3.26
C THR A 224 9.69 11.20 -1.86
N LEU A 225 10.60 11.69 -1.03
CA LEU A 225 10.26 12.16 0.32
C LEU A 225 9.36 13.41 0.27
N PRO A 226 9.62 14.40 -0.59
CA PRO A 226 8.68 15.49 -0.84
C PRO A 226 7.27 15.00 -1.18
N ASP A 227 7.12 13.99 -2.03
CA ASP A 227 5.82 13.45 -2.43
C ASP A 227 5.11 12.85 -1.20
N LEU A 228 5.79 12.00 -0.44
CA LEU A 228 5.23 11.41 0.79
C LEU A 228 4.78 12.45 1.82
N ILE A 229 5.53 13.54 1.96
CA ILE A 229 5.18 14.65 2.87
C ILE A 229 3.98 15.45 2.32
N SER A 230 3.86 15.52 0.99
CA SER A 230 2.79 16.25 0.31
C SER A 230 1.47 15.46 0.23
N LEU A 231 1.48 14.18 0.57
CA LEU A 231 0.26 13.37 0.67
C LEU A 231 -0.69 13.94 1.73
N ASN A 232 -1.85 14.38 1.26
CA ASN A 232 -2.95 14.84 2.10
C ASN A 232 -4.00 13.74 2.28
N CYS A 233 -3.55 12.51 2.50
CA CYS A 233 -4.44 11.36 2.71
C CYS A 233 -4.73 11.12 4.19
N ARG A 234 -5.93 10.58 4.49
CA ARG A 234 -6.29 10.13 5.84
C ARG A 234 -5.67 8.79 6.18
N TYR A 235 -5.50 7.92 5.19
CA TYR A 235 -4.90 6.60 5.28
C TYR A 235 -3.95 6.36 4.10
N GLY A 236 -2.71 5.97 4.40
CA GLY A 236 -1.69 5.64 3.40
C GLY A 236 -1.03 4.30 3.72
N SER A 237 -1.04 3.36 2.76
CA SER A 237 -0.43 2.04 2.87
C SER A 237 0.53 1.81 1.71
N PHE A 238 1.82 1.63 2.02
CA PHE A 238 2.86 1.39 1.03
C PHE A 238 3.40 -0.02 1.22
N ILE A 239 3.10 -0.91 0.27
CA ILE A 239 3.49 -2.32 0.29
C ILE A 239 4.75 -2.48 -0.54
N ASN A 240 5.75 -3.21 -0.02
CA ASN A 240 7.00 -3.51 -0.74
C ASN A 240 7.82 -2.29 -1.22
N HIS A 241 7.50 -1.09 -0.72
CA HIS A 241 8.24 0.13 -1.05
C HIS A 241 9.59 0.17 -0.32
N LYS A 242 10.66 0.49 -1.05
CA LYS A 242 12.02 0.61 -0.50
C LYS A 242 12.30 2.03 -0.02
N PHE A 243 11.91 2.33 1.22
CA PHE A 243 12.25 3.63 1.81
C PHE A 243 13.76 3.73 2.05
N GLY A 244 14.37 4.80 1.52
CA GLY A 244 15.75 5.14 1.85
C GLY A 244 15.91 5.41 3.35
N HIS A 245 17.10 5.13 3.90
CA HIS A 245 17.36 5.28 5.33
C HIS A 245 17.03 6.69 5.85
N LEU A 246 17.37 7.72 5.08
CA LEU A 246 17.09 9.12 5.39
C LEU A 246 15.58 9.43 5.42
N MET A 247 14.78 8.80 4.56
CA MET A 247 13.32 8.97 4.54
C MET A 247 12.69 8.42 5.82
N LEU A 248 13.11 7.21 6.23
CA LEU A 248 12.65 6.58 7.48
C LEU A 248 12.94 7.47 8.69
N ILE A 249 14.14 8.03 8.76
CA ILE A 249 14.55 8.97 9.80
C ILE A 249 13.65 10.22 9.81
N HIS A 250 13.38 10.79 8.64
CA HIS A 250 12.59 12.02 8.52
C HIS A 250 11.13 11.76 8.93
N LEU A 251 10.55 10.63 8.51
CA LEU A 251 9.21 10.20 8.88
C LEU A 251 9.09 9.96 10.40
N LEU A 252 10.10 9.36 11.03
CA LEU A 252 10.14 9.16 12.49
C LEU A 252 10.23 10.49 13.26
N LYS A 253 10.98 11.47 12.74
CA LYS A 253 11.05 12.81 13.32
C LYS A 253 9.72 13.56 13.16
N ILE A 254 9.06 13.46 12.00
CA ILE A 254 7.77 14.12 11.77
C ILE A 254 6.67 13.47 12.64
N GLY A 255 6.63 12.14 12.72
CA GLY A 255 5.66 11.43 13.56
C GLY A 255 5.80 11.66 15.06
N THR A 256 6.94 12.20 15.52
CA THR A 256 7.17 12.59 16.92
C THR A 256 6.96 14.09 17.17
N LEU A 257 6.95 14.93 16.13
CA LEU A 257 6.82 16.39 16.23
C LEU A 257 5.44 16.94 15.81
N TYR A 258 4.67 16.22 14.98
CA TYR A 258 3.35 16.65 14.51
C TYR A 258 2.26 15.59 14.72
N ASP A 259 1.09 16.11 15.10
CA ASP A 259 -0.14 15.41 15.48
C ASP A 259 -0.64 14.45 14.38
N ARG A 260 -0.82 13.17 14.75
CA ARG A 260 -1.74 12.12 14.24
C ARG A 260 -1.86 11.78 12.73
N THR A 261 -1.38 12.58 11.78
CA THR A 261 -1.67 12.35 10.35
C THR A 261 -0.75 11.31 9.70
N LEU A 262 0.53 11.25 10.11
CA LEU A 262 1.51 10.28 9.58
C LEU A 262 1.65 8.99 10.42
N ALA A 263 1.17 8.99 11.66
CA ALA A 263 1.20 7.81 12.56
C ALA A 263 0.26 6.66 12.13
N LYS A 264 -0.46 6.80 11.01
CA LYS A 264 -1.42 5.80 10.50
C LYS A 264 -0.84 4.85 9.45
N CYS A 265 0.41 5.02 9.03
CA CYS A 265 1.11 4.08 8.13
C CYS A 265 1.56 2.78 8.83
N MET A 266 1.09 2.46 10.04
CA MET A 266 1.67 1.40 10.88
C MET A 266 1.19 -0.03 10.55
N GLY A 267 1.56 -0.53 9.37
CA GLY A 267 1.77 -1.96 9.10
C GLY A 267 3.23 -2.41 9.29
N TRP A 268 4.10 -1.51 9.77
CA TRP A 268 5.57 -1.59 9.57
C TRP A 268 6.35 -2.16 10.77
N MET A 269 5.67 -2.44 11.88
CA MET A 269 6.35 -2.84 13.12
C MET A 269 7.02 -4.23 13.06
N SER A 270 6.63 -5.12 12.13
CA SER A 270 7.22 -6.47 12.03
C SER A 270 8.62 -6.44 11.39
N THR A 271 8.78 -5.69 10.30
CA THR A 271 10.07 -5.55 9.60
C THR A 271 11.06 -4.69 10.40
N LEU A 272 10.57 -3.65 11.09
CA LEU A 272 11.37 -2.81 11.98
C LEU A 272 11.88 -3.59 13.20
N ASN A 273 11.04 -4.40 13.85
CA ASN A 273 11.49 -5.26 14.95
C ASN A 273 12.59 -6.24 14.49
N TRP A 274 12.50 -6.74 13.26
CA TRP A 274 13.51 -7.67 12.73
C TRP A 274 14.84 -6.97 12.44
N ILE A 275 14.81 -5.80 11.79
CA ILE A 275 16.00 -4.99 11.50
C ILE A 275 16.64 -4.45 12.79
N GLU A 276 15.84 -3.97 13.73
CA GLU A 276 16.32 -3.44 15.01
C GLU A 276 16.90 -4.56 15.88
N LYS A 277 16.27 -5.74 15.91
CA LYS A 277 16.80 -6.93 16.60
C LYS A 277 18.07 -7.46 15.94
N ALA A 278 18.15 -7.46 14.60
CA ALA A 278 19.36 -7.84 13.86
C ALA A 278 20.51 -6.85 14.10
N LYS A 279 20.24 -5.54 14.09
CA LYS A 279 21.21 -4.49 14.41
C LYS A 279 21.69 -4.57 15.86
N LYS A 280 20.77 -4.74 16.82
CA LYS A 280 21.10 -4.87 18.25
C LYS A 280 21.91 -6.13 18.55
N THR A 281 21.61 -7.24 17.87
CA THR A 281 22.40 -8.49 17.96
C THR A 281 23.81 -8.29 17.42
N ARG A 282 23.95 -7.68 16.24
CA ARG A 282 25.27 -7.42 15.62
C ARG A 282 26.09 -6.41 16.45
N LEU A 283 25.44 -5.39 17.02
CA LEU A 283 26.06 -4.40 17.91
C LEU A 283 26.56 -5.05 19.21
N ASN A 284 25.78 -5.94 19.82
CA ASN A 284 26.18 -6.68 21.02
C ASN A 284 27.36 -7.62 20.74
N GLN A 285 27.35 -8.34 19.62
CA GLN A 285 28.48 -9.19 19.20
C GLN A 285 29.76 -8.40 18.93
N LEU A 286 29.64 -7.15 18.47
CA LEU A 286 30.79 -6.24 18.29
C LEU A 286 31.28 -5.68 19.64
N ARG A 287 30.38 -5.31 20.55
CA ARG A 287 30.74 -4.90 21.92
C ARG A 287 31.45 -6.01 22.68
N GLU A 288 30.98 -7.24 22.57
CA GLU A 288 31.61 -8.41 23.18
C GLU A 288 33.02 -8.65 22.61
N ARG A 289 33.18 -8.61 21.29
CA ARG A 289 34.51 -8.71 20.65
C ARG A 289 35.47 -7.61 21.09
N MET A 290 35.00 -6.36 21.15
CA MET A 290 35.85 -5.27 21.64
C MET A 290 36.22 -5.46 23.12
N ALA A 291 35.27 -5.83 23.98
CA ALA A 291 35.54 -6.09 25.39
C ALA A 291 36.54 -7.24 25.59
N GLU A 292 36.50 -8.27 24.75
CA GLU A 292 37.44 -9.38 24.78
C GLU A 292 38.86 -8.95 24.39
N GLU A 293 39.00 -8.15 23.32
CA GLU A 293 40.30 -7.60 22.92
C GLU A 293 40.86 -6.63 23.96
N PHE A 294 40.01 -5.79 24.58
CA PHE A 294 40.42 -4.93 25.69
C PHE A 294 40.90 -5.73 26.91
N LYS A 295 40.24 -6.84 27.23
CA LYS A 295 40.65 -7.71 28.34
C LYS A 295 41.98 -8.42 28.05
N LYS A 296 42.21 -8.85 26.81
CA LYS A 296 43.52 -9.38 26.38
C LYS A 296 44.61 -8.32 26.58
N PHE A 297 44.32 -7.08 26.21
CA PHE A 297 45.23 -5.96 26.41
C PHE A 297 45.52 -5.69 27.89
N GLU A 298 44.50 -5.59 28.75
CA GLU A 298 44.67 -5.39 30.20
C GLU A 298 45.54 -6.48 30.84
N ASN A 299 45.34 -7.75 30.46
CA ASN A 299 46.15 -8.86 30.95
C ASN A 299 47.63 -8.75 30.52
N VAL A 300 47.89 -8.33 29.29
CA VAL A 300 49.26 -8.07 28.81
C VAL A 300 49.87 -6.90 29.57
N PHE A 301 49.11 -5.82 29.79
CA PHE A 301 49.58 -4.65 30.53
C PHE A 301 49.93 -5.00 31.99
N GLU A 302 49.02 -5.65 32.71
CA GLU A 302 49.23 -6.03 34.11
C GLU A 302 50.35 -7.07 34.28
N SER A 303 50.53 -8.00 33.34
CA SER A 303 51.67 -8.95 33.39
C SER A 303 53.04 -8.28 33.21
N HIS A 304 53.09 -7.06 32.69
CA HIS A 304 54.32 -6.28 32.52
C HIS A 304 54.45 -5.15 33.55
N ARG A 305 53.39 -4.89 34.33
CA ARG A 305 53.36 -3.89 35.39
C ARG A 305 54.22 -4.37 36.58
N GLY A 306 55.51 -4.04 36.55
CA GLY A 306 56.47 -4.35 37.61
C GLY A 306 57.73 -5.10 37.18
N ASN A 307 57.91 -5.40 35.88
CA ASN A 307 59.14 -6.02 35.37
C ASN A 307 60.09 -4.97 34.78
N GLU A 308 61.12 -4.58 35.53
CA GLU A 308 62.13 -3.55 35.19
C GLU A 308 63.12 -3.93 34.05
N LYS A 309 62.82 -4.93 33.20
CA LYS A 309 63.74 -5.34 32.13
C LYS A 309 63.31 -4.83 30.74
N TYR A 310 64.03 -3.80 30.31
CA TYR A 310 63.92 -2.94 29.12
C TYR A 310 63.86 -3.60 27.71
N VAL A 311 63.76 -4.92 27.56
CA VAL A 311 63.74 -5.58 26.22
C VAL A 311 62.31 -5.81 25.69
N THR A 312 61.30 -5.73 26.55
CA THR A 312 59.88 -5.97 26.19
C THR A 312 59.12 -4.73 25.75
N VAL A 313 59.67 -3.52 25.95
CA VAL A 313 58.99 -2.25 25.61
C VAL A 313 58.74 -2.14 24.11
N GLY A 314 59.70 -2.52 23.25
CA GLY A 314 59.51 -2.47 21.79
C GLY A 314 58.44 -3.43 21.26
N LYS A 315 58.32 -4.63 21.85
CA LYS A 315 57.26 -5.60 21.50
C LYS A 315 55.89 -5.15 22.04
N PHE A 316 55.87 -4.57 23.23
CA PHE A 316 54.66 -4.00 23.83
C PHE A 316 54.15 -2.81 23.01
N VAL A 317 55.02 -1.88 22.64
CA VAL A 317 54.69 -0.72 21.79
C VAL A 317 54.20 -1.16 20.41
N LYS A 318 54.85 -2.16 19.79
CA LYS A 318 54.43 -2.68 18.49
C LYS A 318 53.03 -3.34 18.55
N SER A 319 52.79 -4.22 19.51
CA SER A 319 51.49 -4.86 19.72
C SER A 319 50.38 -3.85 20.07
N TRP A 320 50.74 -2.75 20.74
CA TRP A 320 49.82 -1.66 21.05
C TRP A 320 49.48 -0.78 19.85
N ILE A 321 50.45 -0.45 18.99
CA ILE A 321 50.20 0.26 17.72
C ILE A 321 49.27 -0.56 16.82
N GLU A 322 49.53 -1.87 16.70
CA GLU A 322 48.68 -2.78 15.92
C GLU A 322 47.24 -2.84 16.50
N SER A 323 47.10 -2.91 17.83
CA SER A 323 45.79 -2.88 18.49
C SER A 323 45.06 -1.54 18.29
N LYS A 324 45.79 -0.42 18.29
CA LYS A 324 45.27 0.93 18.03
C LYS A 324 44.79 1.08 16.58
N GLU A 325 45.53 0.54 15.62
CA GLU A 325 45.15 0.56 14.20
C GLU A 325 43.91 -0.30 13.95
N ILE A 326 43.83 -1.49 14.56
CA ILE A 326 42.64 -2.36 14.47
C ILE A 326 41.43 -1.67 15.10
N ALA A 327 41.57 -1.05 16.26
CA ALA A 327 40.50 -0.30 16.91
C ALA A 327 40.07 0.93 16.08
N HIS A 328 41.01 1.63 15.45
CA HIS A 328 40.72 2.77 14.58
C HIS A 328 40.02 2.37 13.27
N LEU A 329 40.49 1.31 12.61
CA LEU A 329 39.87 0.75 11.40
C LEU A 329 38.47 0.21 11.68
N SER A 330 38.32 -0.54 12.78
CA SER A 330 37.01 -1.04 13.23
C SER A 330 36.04 0.11 13.53
N PHE A 331 36.55 1.27 13.98
CA PHE A 331 35.76 2.47 14.24
C PHE A 331 35.47 3.30 12.98
N GLU A 332 36.37 3.41 12.01
CA GLU A 332 36.09 4.06 10.72
C GLU A 332 35.08 3.24 9.90
N GLU A 333 35.16 1.89 9.94
CA GLU A 333 34.09 1.01 9.45
C GLU A 333 32.77 1.23 10.21
N TRP A 334 32.84 1.51 11.52
CA TRP A 334 31.69 1.87 12.36
C TRP A 334 31.09 3.23 11.99
N LYS A 335 31.93 4.24 11.72
CA LYS A 335 31.57 5.62 11.37
C LYS A 335 30.87 5.68 10.01
N TYR A 336 31.32 4.88 9.04
CA TYR A 336 30.60 4.69 7.78
C TYR A 336 29.24 3.99 7.97
N ALA A 337 29.05 3.26 9.07
CA ALA A 337 27.78 2.64 9.45
C ALA A 337 26.93 3.47 10.45
N LEU A 338 27.45 4.58 11.00
CA LEU A 338 26.84 5.39 12.07
C LEU A 338 26.93 6.90 11.80
N ASP A 339 26.02 7.44 11.01
CA ASP A 339 25.60 8.86 11.11
C ASP A 339 24.72 9.14 12.35
N TYR A 340 24.75 8.27 13.38
CA TYR A 340 23.87 8.34 14.56
C TYR A 340 24.62 8.00 15.86
N ILE A 341 25.22 9.00 16.50
CA ILE A 341 25.85 8.84 17.81
C ILE A 341 24.81 9.07 18.93
N THR A 342 24.75 8.17 19.92
CA THR A 342 24.20 8.46 21.26
C THR A 342 25.32 8.86 22.22
N GLU A 343 24.98 9.72 23.18
CA GLU A 343 25.89 10.40 24.13
C GLU A 343 26.84 9.44 24.88
N ASP A 344 26.36 8.24 25.25
CA ASP A 344 27.13 7.22 25.98
C ASP A 344 28.36 6.68 25.22
N THR A 345 28.27 6.57 23.90
CA THR A 345 29.36 6.09 23.04
C THR A 345 30.45 7.14 22.83
N CYS A 346 30.09 8.42 22.84
CA CYS A 346 31.04 9.53 22.85
C CYS A 346 31.84 9.56 24.15
N HIS A 347 31.21 9.29 25.29
CA HIS A 347 31.90 9.24 26.58
C HIS A 347 32.96 8.13 26.64
N LEU A 348 32.68 6.95 26.11
CA LEU A 348 33.65 5.84 26.08
C LEU A 348 34.84 6.17 25.16
N TYR A 349 34.59 6.72 23.96
CA TYR A 349 35.66 7.18 23.06
C TYR A 349 36.52 8.28 23.67
N ASN A 350 35.90 9.31 24.25
CA ASN A 350 36.62 10.41 24.90
C ASN A 350 37.49 9.92 26.07
N ARG A 351 37.02 8.91 26.81
CA ARG A 351 37.80 8.27 27.87
C ARG A 351 39.00 7.49 27.31
N ILE A 352 38.82 6.77 26.21
CA ILE A 352 39.91 6.05 25.51
C ILE A 352 40.95 7.04 24.97
N VAL A 353 40.52 8.08 24.26
CA VAL A 353 41.41 9.11 23.70
C VAL A 353 42.17 9.83 24.80
N LYS A 354 41.50 10.16 25.92
CA LYS A 354 42.16 10.78 27.07
C LYS A 354 43.24 9.87 27.66
N ASN A 355 42.93 8.59 27.92
CA ASN A 355 43.90 7.64 28.44
C ASN A 355 45.11 7.46 27.49
N VAL A 356 44.86 7.45 26.17
CA VAL A 356 45.93 7.39 25.16
C VAL A 356 46.83 8.62 25.23
N ASN A 357 46.25 9.81 25.34
CA ASN A 357 47.02 11.05 25.42
C ASN A 357 47.84 11.16 26.71
N ASP A 358 47.29 10.71 27.83
CA ASP A 358 47.99 10.72 29.12
C ASP A 358 49.18 9.74 29.12
N ILE A 359 49.02 8.55 28.54
CA ILE A 359 50.11 7.58 28.37
C ILE A 359 51.16 8.08 27.37
N GLN A 360 50.77 8.73 26.27
CA GLN A 360 51.73 9.33 25.34
C GLN A 360 52.57 10.44 25.99
N LYS A 361 51.97 11.21 26.91
CA LYS A 361 52.72 12.19 27.70
C LYS A 361 53.70 11.51 28.64
N GLU A 362 53.32 10.42 29.30
CA GLU A 362 54.25 9.61 30.09
C GLU A 362 55.38 9.08 29.21
N ILE A 363 55.10 8.43 28.07
CA ILE A 363 56.15 7.92 27.16
C ILE A 363 57.11 9.04 26.75
N LYS A 364 56.61 10.22 26.37
CA LYS A 364 57.48 11.37 26.04
C LYS A 364 58.31 11.87 27.23
N LEU A 365 57.75 11.82 28.44
CA LEU A 365 58.50 12.12 29.67
C LEU A 365 59.61 11.07 29.88
N TRP A 366 59.31 9.79 29.70
CA TRP A 366 60.29 8.71 29.80
C TRP A 366 61.39 8.79 28.72
N GLU A 367 61.03 9.10 27.47
CA GLU A 367 61.98 9.35 26.36
C GLU A 367 62.86 10.60 26.63
N SER A 368 62.34 11.60 27.35
CA SER A 368 63.11 12.77 27.76
C SER A 368 64.09 12.46 28.91
N VAL A 369 63.73 11.55 29.82
CA VAL A 369 64.57 11.10 30.93
C VAL A 369 65.74 10.23 30.44
N ASP A 370 65.50 9.34 29.47
CA ASP A 370 66.56 8.53 28.84
C ASP A 370 67.56 9.40 28.04
N ASN A 371 67.10 10.47 27.42
CA ASN A 371 67.99 11.41 26.72
C ASN A 371 68.82 12.27 27.68
N THR A 372 68.36 12.50 28.93
CA THR A 372 69.17 13.17 29.97
C THR A 372 70.16 12.24 30.67
N ASN A 373 69.89 10.94 30.76
CA ASN A 373 70.79 9.98 31.40
C ASN A 373 71.95 9.51 30.50
N ASN A 374 71.99 9.93 29.23
CA ASN A 374 73.17 9.78 28.37
C ASN A 374 74.23 10.89 28.56
N CYS A 375 74.09 11.73 29.60
CA CYS A 375 75.11 12.67 30.03
C CYS A 375 75.16 12.73 31.57
N ILE A 376 75.72 11.71 32.22
CA ILE A 376 76.65 11.77 33.37
C ILE A 376 76.98 10.33 33.79
N LEU A 377 78.25 9.97 33.55
CA LEU A 377 79.05 8.80 33.97
C LEU A 377 78.65 7.41 33.47
#